data_AF-A0A3D0PDQ7-F1
#
_entry.id   AF-A0A3D0PDQ7-F1
#
_cell.length_a   1.000
_cell.length_b   1.000
_cell.length_c   1.000
_cell.angle_alpha   90.00
_cell.angle_beta   90.00
_cell.angle_gamma   90.00
#
_symmetry.space_group_name_H-M   'P 1'
#
loop_
_entity.id
_entity.type
_entity.pdbx_description
1 polymer ?
#
loop_
_entity_poly.entity_id
_entity_poly.type
_entity_poly.pdbx_seq_one_letter_code
_entity_poly.pdbx_strand_id
1 'polypeptide(L)' 'MPPLFSCRGCGLSIERSMATYRRLRGEVLCSTCQDKQESGQGEAGVHVLNIDHHPAQPKQQCQ' A
#
# COMPACT_ATOMS: atom_id res chain seq x y z
N MET A 1 23.34 -6.21 -3.20
CA MET A 1 22.49 -6.56 -2.05
C MET A 1 21.66 -5.32 -1.70
N PRO A 2 20.33 -5.42 -1.66
CA PRO A 2 19.49 -4.33 -1.16
C PRO A 2 19.80 -4.04 0.32
N PRO A 3 19.68 -2.78 0.77
CA PRO A 3 19.93 -2.42 2.17
C PRO A 3 18.84 -3.00 3.09
N LEU A 4 19.25 -3.45 4.27
CA LEU A 4 18.37 -3.88 5.35
C LEU A 4 18.10 -2.71 6.29
N PHE A 5 16.84 -2.49 6.63
CA PHE A 5 16.41 -1.45 7.58
C PHE A 5 15.75 -2.06 8.80
N SER A 6 15.98 -1.46 9.97
CA SER A 6 15.32 -1.87 11.20
C SER A 6 13.91 -1.31 11.27
N CYS A 7 12.94 -2.19 11.49
CA CYS A 7 11.55 -1.81 11.76
C CYS A 7 11.47 -0.91 12.99
N ARG A 8 10.80 0.24 12.90
CA ARG A 8 10.57 1.12 14.07
C ARG A 8 9.64 0.51 15.11
N GLY A 9 8.75 -0.40 14.72
CA GLY A 9 7.78 -1.01 15.63
C GLY A 9 8.31 -2.24 16.37
N CYS A 10 9.15 -3.07 15.74
CA CYS A 10 9.59 -4.35 16.30
C CYS A 10 11.09 -4.65 16.16
N GLY A 11 11.88 -3.76 15.55
CA GLY A 11 13.33 -3.94 15.38
C GLY A 11 13.74 -4.96 14.31
N LEU A 12 12.80 -5.67 13.67
CA LEU A 12 13.08 -6.65 12.62
C LEU A 12 13.84 -6.01 11.45
N SER A 13 14.82 -6.71 10.88
CA SER A 13 15.50 -6.34 9.64
C SER A 13 14.58 -6.58 8.44
N ILE A 14 14.33 -5.54 7.65
CA ILE A 14 13.42 -5.56 6.51
C ILE A 14 14.18 -5.18 5.25
N GLU A 15 13.97 -5.94 4.18
CA GLU A 15 14.50 -5.61 2.86
C GLU A 15 13.57 -4.63 2.14
N ARG A 16 14.07 -3.41 1.86
CA ARG A 16 13.32 -2.36 1.16
C ARG A 16 14.23 -1.53 0.24
N SER A 17 13.60 -0.79 -0.67
CA SER A 17 14.29 0.16 -1.53
C SER A 17 14.67 1.43 -0.75
N MET A 18 15.86 1.97 -1.00
CA MET A 18 16.30 3.29 -0.49
C MET A 18 15.31 4.41 -0.80
N ALA A 19 14.60 4.34 -1.93
CA ALA A 19 13.55 5.28 -2.29
C ALA A 19 12.39 5.29 -1.26
N THR A 20 11.94 4.11 -0.82
CA THR A 20 10.90 3.96 0.20
C THR A 20 11.39 4.48 1.56
N TYR A 21 12.63 4.15 1.94
CA TYR A 21 13.23 4.64 3.18
C TYR A 21 13.29 6.17 3.23
N ARG A 22 13.67 6.83 2.11
CA ARG A 22 13.68 8.29 2.00
C ARG A 22 12.28 8.91 2.10
N ARG A 23 11.28 8.32 1.44
CA ARG A 23 9.88 8.79 1.48
C ARG A 23 9.32 8.75 2.90
N LEU A 24 9.64 7.69 3.65
CA LEU A 24 9.23 7.52 5.05
C LEU A 24 10.14 8.24 6.05
N ARG A 25 11.07 9.11 5.59
CA ARG A 25 12.02 9.86 6.44
C ARG A 25 12.79 8.98 7.44
N GLY A 26 13.07 7.74 7.06
CA GLY A 26 13.76 6.77 7.89
C GLY A 26 12.86 5.97 8.85
N GLU A 27 11.55 6.18 8.81
CA GLU A 27 10.57 5.50 9.67
C GLU A 27 9.90 4.34 8.93
N VAL A 28 10.68 3.30 8.63
CA VAL A 28 10.16 2.07 8.00
C VAL A 28 9.51 1.15 9.03
N LEU A 29 8.36 0.60 8.68
CA LEU A 29 7.69 -0.48 9.41
C LEU A 29 7.71 -1.78 8.58
N CYS A 30 7.70 -2.92 9.27
CA CYS A 30 7.44 -4.19 8.61
C CYS A 30 5.96 -4.29 8.24
N SER A 31 5.60 -5.19 7.33
CA SER A 31 4.21 -5.39 6.91
C SER A 31 3.27 -5.59 8.10
N THR A 32 3.68 -6.36 9.10
CA THR A 32 2.87 -6.60 10.32
C THR A 32 2.67 -5.34 11.17
N CYS A 33 3.72 -4.54 11.37
CA CYS A 33 3.59 -3.29 12.13
C CYS A 33 2.81 -2.23 11.36
N GLN A 34 2.95 -2.20 10.03
CA GLN A 34 2.19 -1.33 9.15
C GLN A 34 0.70 -1.70 9.18
N ASP A 35 0.37 -2.98 9.05
CA ASP A 35 -1.00 -3.49 9.12
C ASP A 35 -1.66 -3.21 10.48
N LYS A 36 -0.90 -3.34 11.59
CA LYS A 36 -1.34 -2.92 12.92
C LYS A 36 -1.61 -1.42 13.04
N GLN A 37 -0.78 -0.59 12.41
CA GLN A 37 -0.98 0.86 12.41
C GLN A 37 -2.21 1.25 11.58
N GLU A 38 -2.37 0.65 10.40
CA GLU A 38 -3.49 0.87 9.49
C GLU A 38 -4.81 0.38 10.11
N SER A 39 -4.80 -0.79 10.76
CA SER A 39 -5.96 -1.30 11.50
C SER A 39 -6.34 -0.45 12.73
N GLY A 40 -5.40 0.32 13.28
CA GLY A 40 -5.65 1.27 14.38
C GLY A 40 -6.04 2.68 13.90
N GLN A 41 -5.82 2.99 12.62
CA GLN A 41 -6.17 4.24 11.96
C GLN A 41 -7.19 3.94 10.87
N GLY A 42 -8.42 3.61 11.28
CA GLY A 42 -9.54 3.64 10.36
C GLY A 42 -9.59 5.01 9.68
N GLU A 43 -9.42 4.99 8.36
CA GLU A 43 -9.75 6.09 7.43
C GLU A 43 -8.75 7.26 7.32
N ALA A 44 -7.57 7.02 6.74
CA ALA A 44 -6.86 8.08 6.02
C ALA A 44 -5.96 7.54 4.89
N GLY A 45 -6.55 7.33 3.70
CA GLY A 45 -5.82 7.61 2.47
C GLY A 45 -5.30 6.44 1.63
N VAL A 46 -6.20 5.59 1.13
CA VAL A 46 -6.17 5.26 -0.30
C VAL A 46 -7.54 5.61 -0.85
N HIS A 47 -7.71 6.86 -1.30
CA HIS A 47 -8.65 7.12 -2.38
C HIS A 47 -8.17 6.28 -3.57
N VAL A 48 -8.73 5.09 -3.73
CA VAL A 48 -8.94 4.57 -5.07
C VAL A 48 -9.95 5.54 -5.68
N LEU A 49 -9.44 6.57 -6.35
CA LEU A 49 -10.27 7.37 -7.24
C LEU A 49 -10.91 6.39 -8.23
N ASN A 50 -12.23 6.34 -8.17
CA ASN A 50 -13.17 5.82 -9.14
C ASN A 50 -12.53 5.60 -10.52
N ILE A 51 -12.31 4.33 -10.91
CA ILE A 51 -12.49 3.97 -12.30
C ILE A 51 -13.98 3.65 -12.43
N ASP A 52 -14.76 4.67 -12.77
CA ASP A 52 -16.02 4.46 -13.46
C ASP A 52 -15.71 3.68 -14.74
N HIS A 53 -15.87 2.37 -14.70
CA HIS A 53 -15.94 1.56 -15.90
C HIS A 53 -17.39 1.11 -16.07
N HIS A 54 -18.23 2.01 -16.56
CA HIS A 54 -19.41 1.60 -17.28
C HIS A 54 -19.45 2.28 -18.65
N PRO A 55 -19.30 1.48 -19.71
CA PRO A 55 -20.31 1.58 -20.74
C PRO A 55 -21.05 0.25 -20.93
N ALA A 56 -22.37 0.40 -20.85
CA ALA A 56 -23.42 -0.55 -21.19
C ALA A 56 -23.08 -1.42 -22.42
N GLN A 57 -23.34 -2.72 -22.31
CA GLN A 57 -23.54 -3.59 -23.47
C GLN A 57 -25.05 -3.69 -23.74
N PRO A 58 -25.61 -2.95 -24.70
CA PRO A 58 -26.99 -3.16 -25.10
C PRO A 58 -27.11 -4.22 -26.20
N LYS A 59 -27.99 -5.18 -25.92
CA LYS A 59 -28.98 -5.84 -26.80
C LYS A 59 -28.49 -6.68 -28.02
N GLN A 60 -28.69 -7.99 -27.85
CA GLN A 60 -29.16 -8.99 -28.81
C GLN A 60 -29.22 -8.58 -30.29
N GLN A 61 -28.44 -9.26 -31.13
CA GLN A 61 -28.67 -9.29 -32.57
C GLN A 61 -29.18 -10.68 -32.95
N CYS A 62 -30.51 -10.78 -33.13
CA CYS A 62 -31.11 -11.81 -33.96
C CYS A 62 -30.71 -11.55 -35.41
N GLN A 63 -30.15 -12.54 -36.09
CA GLN A 63 -30.43 -12.86 -37.50
C GLN A 63 -30.25 -14.36 -37.71
#